data_AF-A0A931SM28-F1
#
_entry.id   AF-A0A931SM28-F1
#
_cell.length_a   1.000
_cell.length_b   1.000
_cell.length_c   1.000
_cell.angle_alpha   90.00
_cell.angle_beta   90.00
_cell.angle_gamma   90.00
#
_symmetry.space_group_name_H-M   'P 1'
#
loop_
_entity.id
_entity.type
_entity.pdbx_description
1 polymer ?
#
loop_
_entity_poly.entity_id
_entity_poly.type
_entity_poly.pdbx_seq_one_letter_code
_entity_poly.pdbx_strand_id
1 'polypeptide(L)'
;YDIFCSPCHDRTGGGNGMVVQRGFSRPSSFHTEKLRQRPAGHFYIIITKGLDAMPSYASQVPPADRWAIAAYIRALQLSQNATAAHVPPARLGELNGDAR
;
A
#
# COMPACT_ATOMS: atom_id res chain seq x y z
N TYR A 1 0.57 8.51 4.23
CA TYR A 1 0.60 7.07 4.53
C TYR A 1 1.42 6.80 5.80
N ASP A 2 2.66 7.27 5.87
CA ASP A 2 3.58 6.99 6.98
C ASP A 2 3.08 7.37 8.38
N ILE A 3 2.31 8.45 8.51
CA ILE A 3 1.79 8.93 9.79
C ILE A 3 0.69 8.02 10.33
N PHE A 4 -0.37 7.78 9.55
CA PHE A 4 -1.58 7.12 10.04
C PHE A 4 -1.69 5.64 9.67
N CYS A 5 -1.05 5.20 8.58
CA CYS A 5 -1.25 3.87 8.02
C CYS A 5 -0.09 2.92 8.35
N SER A 6 1.15 3.40 8.20
CA SER A 6 2.35 2.56 8.39
C SER A 6 2.52 1.96 9.80
N PRO A 7 2.03 2.56 10.90
CA PRO A 7 2.14 1.93 12.21
C PRO A 7 1.47 0.55 12.28
N CYS A 8 0.42 0.30 11.50
CA CYS A 8 -0.25 -1.00 11.40
C CYS A 8 0.13 -1.74 10.10
N HIS A 9 0.14 -1.03 8.97
CA HIS A 9 0.32 -1.63 7.65
C HIS A 9 1.77 -1.81 7.21
N ASP A 10 2.74 -1.38 8.02
CA ASP A 10 4.17 -1.21 7.70
C ASP A 10 4.42 -0.30 6.49
N ARG A 11 5.70 0.05 6.25
CA ARG A 11 6.09 0.95 5.16
C ARG A 11 6.01 0.32 3.77
N THR A 12 6.00 -1.01 3.69
CA THR A 12 5.92 -1.74 2.42
C THR A 12 4.51 -2.23 2.11
N GLY A 13 3.55 -2.09 3.03
CA GLY A 13 2.18 -2.55 2.87
C GLY A 13 1.94 -4.02 3.24
N GLY A 14 2.90 -4.65 3.93
CA GLY A 14 2.87 -6.06 4.31
C GLY A 14 2.02 -6.38 5.55
N GLY A 15 1.53 -5.35 6.24
CA GLY A 15 0.68 -5.50 7.42
C GLY A 15 1.43 -5.80 8.73
N ASN A 16 2.76 -5.68 8.78
CA ASN A 16 3.56 -6.00 9.97
C ASN A 16 4.12 -4.75 10.69
N GLY A 17 3.30 -3.71 10.82
CA GLY A 17 3.71 -2.46 11.46
C GLY A 17 3.99 -2.61 12.96
N MET A 18 4.60 -1.60 13.56
CA MET A 18 5.01 -1.60 14.98
C MET A 18 3.87 -1.89 15.96
N VAL A 19 2.62 -1.52 15.63
CA VAL A 19 1.46 -1.75 16.49
C VAL A 19 1.08 -3.24 16.49
N VAL A 20 1.19 -3.91 15.34
CA VAL A 20 0.98 -5.36 15.19
C VAL A 20 2.04 -6.14 15.98
N GLN A 21 3.30 -5.70 15.92
CA GLN A 21 4.39 -6.29 16.70
C GLN A 21 4.19 -6.17 18.22
N ARG A 22 3.25 -5.33 18.67
CA ARG A 22 2.89 -5.13 20.08
C ARG A 22 1.57 -5.82 20.47
N GLY A 23 1.08 -6.75 19.64
CA GLY A 23 -0.04 -7.64 19.98
C GLY A 23 -1.38 -7.26 19.36
N PHE A 24 -1.45 -6.23 18.51
CA PHE A 24 -2.67 -5.92 17.77
C PHE A 24 -2.88 -6.87 16.58
N SER A 25 -4.13 -7.07 16.19
CA SER A 25 -4.48 -7.91 15.05
C SER A 25 -3.79 -7.44 13.76
N ARG A 26 -3.21 -8.40 13.04
CA ARG A 26 -2.49 -8.13 11.80
C ARG A 26 -3.48 -7.77 10.68
N PRO A 27 -3.38 -6.58 10.06
CA PRO A 27 -4.17 -6.27 8.87
C PRO A 27 -3.72 -7.12 7.67
N SER A 28 -4.62 -7.29 6.71
CA SER A 28 -4.29 -7.98 5.45
C SER A 28 -3.20 -7.23 4.69
N SER A 29 -2.23 -7.96 4.12
CA SER A 29 -1.22 -7.40 3.23
C SER A 29 -1.87 -6.85 1.95
N PHE A 30 -1.48 -5.65 1.54
CA PHE A 30 -1.96 -5.03 0.30
C PHE A 30 -1.52 -5.79 -0.96
N HIS A 31 -0.55 -6.69 -0.84
CA HIS A 31 0.04 -7.43 -1.97
C HIS A 31 -0.72 -8.69 -2.36
N THR A 32 -1.73 -9.07 -1.58
CA THR A 32 -2.60 -10.20 -1.92
C THR A 32 -3.31 -9.96 -3.26
N GLU A 33 -3.46 -11.01 -4.08
CA GLU A 33 -4.16 -10.92 -5.37
C GLU A 33 -5.56 -10.30 -5.20
N LYS A 34 -6.29 -10.74 -4.17
CA LYS A 34 -7.62 -10.21 -3.81
C LYS A 34 -7.62 -8.70 -3.65
N LEU A 35 -6.65 -8.10 -2.96
CA LEU A 35 -6.60 -6.65 -2.73
C LEU A 35 -5.99 -5.89 -3.92
N ARG A 36 -5.14 -6.52 -4.72
CA ARG A 36 -4.68 -5.94 -6.00
C ARG A 36 -5.84 -5.75 -6.98
N GLN A 37 -6.76 -6.71 -7.06
CA GLN A 37 -7.91 -6.66 -7.96
C GLN A 37 -9.06 -5.74 -7.49
N ARG A 38 -9.06 -5.29 -6.22
CA ARG A 38 -10.06 -4.30 -5.78
C ARG A 38 -9.86 -2.98 -6.53
N PRO A 39 -10.88 -2.13 -6.71
CA PRO A 39 -10.71 -0.78 -7.25
C PRO A 39 -10.06 0.17 -6.24
N ALA A 40 -9.41 1.27 -6.66
CA ALA A 40 -8.79 2.22 -5.73
C ALA A 40 -9.78 2.82 -4.72
N GLY A 41 -11.05 3.01 -5.13
CA GLY A 41 -12.12 3.48 -4.25
C GLY A 41 -12.41 2.54 -3.05
N HIS A 42 -12.03 1.27 -3.13
CA HIS A 42 -12.11 0.34 -1.99
C HIS A 42 -11.29 0.84 -0.80
N PHE A 43 -10.04 1.25 -1.05
CA PHE A 43 -9.17 1.76 0.00
C PHE A 43 -9.66 3.10 0.54
N TYR A 44 -10.12 4.00 -0.34
CA TYR A 44 -10.72 5.27 0.07
C TYR A 44 -11.90 5.07 1.04
N ILE A 45 -12.81 4.12 0.71
CA ILE A 45 -13.98 3.83 1.55
C ILE A 45 -13.55 3.22 2.88
N ILE A 46 -12.58 2.31 2.91
CA ILE A 46 -12.08 1.72 4.17
C ILE A 46 -11.45 2.80 5.05
N ILE A 47 -10.61 3.69 4.50
CA ILE A 47 -10.04 4.80 5.27
C ILE A 47 -11.16 5.71 5.82
N THR A 48 -12.24 5.89 5.05
CA THR A 48 -13.37 6.75 5.42
C THR A 48 -14.29 6.12 6.46
N LYS A 49 -14.60 4.82 6.35
CA LYS A 49 -15.65 4.17 7.16
C LYS A 49 -15.09 3.18 8.20
N GLY A 50 -13.82 2.79 8.10
CA GLY A 50 -13.27 1.66 8.82
C GLY A 50 -13.66 0.33 8.18
N LEU A 51 -13.05 -0.75 8.69
CA LEU A 51 -13.35 -2.14 8.33
C LEU A 51 -12.85 -3.08 9.43
N ASP A 52 -13.71 -3.90 10.00
CA ASP A 52 -13.39 -4.82 11.09
C ASP A 52 -12.67 -4.11 12.25
N ALA A 53 -11.44 -4.52 12.58
CA ALA A 53 -10.61 -3.91 13.63
C ALA A 53 -9.95 -2.58 13.21
N MET A 54 -10.05 -2.17 11.94
CA MET A 54 -9.52 -0.90 11.45
C MET A 54 -10.54 0.23 11.69
N PRO A 55 -10.21 1.24 12.50
CA PRO A 55 -11.11 2.36 12.75
C PRO A 55 -11.24 3.26 11.51
N SER A 56 -12.27 4.11 11.50
CA SER A 56 -12.35 5.22 10.55
C SER A 56 -11.26 6.24 10.84
N TYR A 57 -10.70 6.80 9.77
CA TYR A 57 -9.74 7.92 9.80
C TYR A 57 -10.35 9.20 9.23
N ALA A 58 -11.68 9.29 9.12
CA ALA A 58 -12.32 10.39 8.42
C ALA A 58 -12.14 11.75 9.09
N SER A 59 -11.99 11.80 10.42
CA SER A 59 -11.77 13.05 11.15
C SER A 59 -10.31 13.50 11.13
N GLN A 60 -9.36 12.58 10.90
CA GLN A 60 -7.92 12.86 10.91
C GLN A 60 -7.34 13.05 9.51
N VAL A 61 -7.93 12.43 8.49
CA VAL A 61 -7.42 12.44 7.11
C VAL A 61 -8.45 13.08 6.18
N PRO A 62 -8.17 14.25 5.58
CA PRO A 62 -9.06 14.90 4.61
C PRO A 62 -9.32 14.03 3.37
N PRO A 63 -10.47 14.18 2.67
CA PRO A 63 -10.80 13.36 1.49
C PRO A 63 -9.71 13.30 0.40
N ALA A 64 -9.05 14.42 0.10
CA ALA A 64 -7.96 14.46 -0.87
C ALA A 64 -6.79 13.54 -0.46
N ASP A 65 -6.40 13.58 0.81
CA ASP A 65 -5.31 12.76 1.34
C ASP A 65 -5.69 11.27 1.39
N ARG A 66 -6.97 10.93 1.59
CA ARG A 66 -7.43 9.53 1.50
C ARG A 66 -7.25 8.98 0.09
N TRP A 67 -7.53 9.80 -0.93
CA TRP A 67 -7.26 9.43 -2.33
C TRP A 67 -5.77 9.33 -2.62
N ALA A 68 -4.96 10.26 -2.11
CA ALA A 68 -3.50 10.19 -2.23
C ALA A 68 -2.94 8.91 -1.57
N ILE A 69 -3.46 8.53 -0.40
CA ILE A 69 -3.12 7.27 0.27
C ILE A 69 -3.56 6.06 -0.57
N ALA A 70 -4.78 6.07 -1.13
CA ALA A 70 -5.25 4.99 -1.99
C ALA A 70 -4.37 4.82 -3.25
N ALA A 71 -3.90 5.92 -3.84
CA ALA A 71 -2.93 5.91 -4.93
C ALA A 71 -1.56 5.39 -4.47
N TYR A 72 -1.09 5.80 -3.30
CA TYR A 72 0.18 5.33 -2.74
C TYR A 72 0.16 3.82 -2.45
N ILE A 73 -0.97 3.26 -2.02
CA ILE A 73 -1.14 1.80 -1.89
C ILE A 73 -0.93 1.10 -3.24
N ARG A 74 -1.32 1.71 -4.37
CA ARG A 74 -1.02 1.17 -5.72
C ARG A 74 0.45 1.21 -6.05
N ALA A 75 1.13 2.30 -5.67
CA ALA A 75 2.58 2.38 -5.83
C ALA A 75 3.28 1.28 -5.03
N LEU A 76 2.84 0.98 -3.80
CA LEU A 76 3.36 -0.13 -3.00
C LEU A 76 3.10 -1.50 -3.66
N GLN A 77 1.89 -1.72 -4.18
CA GLN A 77 1.55 -2.96 -4.89
C GLN A 77 2.45 -3.15 -6.13
N LEU A 78 2.72 -2.09 -6.88
CA LEU A 78 3.64 -2.13 -8.01
C LEU A 78 5.08 -2.37 -7.55
N SER A 79 5.54 -1.71 -6.48
CA SER A 79 6.93 -1.83 -6.03
C SER A 79 7.30 -3.24 -5.59
N GLN A 80 6.35 -4.02 -5.08
CA GLN A 80 6.57 -5.41 -4.66
C GLN A 80 6.21 -6.45 -5.73
N ASN A 81 5.67 -6.02 -6.87
CA ASN A 81 5.23 -6.90 -7.96
C ASN A 81 5.60 -6.34 -9.35
N ALA A 82 6.72 -5.61 -9.42
CA ALA A 82 7.23 -5.09 -10.67
C ALA A 82 7.86 -6.23 -11.48
N THR A 83 7.48 -6.31 -12.75
CA THR A 83 8.10 -7.21 -13.74
C THR A 83 8.97 -6.41 -14.69
N ALA A 84 9.85 -7.07 -15.46
CA ALA A 84 10.66 -6.42 -16.49
C ALA A 84 9.81 -5.61 -17.49
N ALA A 85 8.56 -6.02 -17.75
CA ALA A 85 7.64 -5.28 -18.62
C ALA A 85 7.27 -3.88 -18.10
N HIS A 86 7.46 -3.61 -16.80
CA HIS A 86 7.22 -2.29 -16.20
C HIS A 86 8.43 -1.36 -16.30
N VAL A 87 9.59 -1.87 -16.73
CA VAL A 87 10.80 -1.07 -16.89
C VAL A 87 10.78 -0.44 -18.27
N PRO A 88 11.02 0.90 -18.39
CA PRO A 88 11.10 1.55 -19.69
C PRO A 88 12.11 0.84 -20.60
N PRO A 89 11.83 0.64 -21.90
CA PRO A 89 12.71 -0.13 -22.79
C PRO A 89 14.16 0.35 -22.79
N ALA A 90 14.38 1.66 -22.71
CA ALA A 90 15.71 2.28 -22.65
C ALA A 90 16.53 1.91 -21.40
N ARG A 91 15.89 1.43 -20.33
CA ARG A 91 16.50 1.08 -19.05
C ARG A 91 16.60 -0.44 -18.83
N LEU A 92 16.08 -1.26 -19.75
CA LEU A 92 16.10 -2.72 -19.61
C LEU A 92 17.52 -3.29 -19.54
N GLY A 93 18.47 -2.72 -20.28
CA GLY A 93 19.87 -3.16 -20.26
C GLY A 93 20.57 -2.96 -18.90
N GLU A 94 20.08 -2.06 -18.06
CA GLU A 94 20.64 -1.80 -16.72
C GLU A 94 20.33 -2.95 -15.74
N LEU A 95 19.28 -3.73 -15.99
CA LEU A 95 18.88 -4.85 -15.12
C LEU A 95 19.80 -6.07 -15.25
N ASN A 96 20.44 -6.24 -16.40
CA ASN A 96 21.28 -7.41 -16.71
C ASN A 96 22.75 -7.22 -16.33
N GLY A 97 23.13 -6.06 -15.79
CA GLY A 97 24.52 -5.74 -15.44
C GLY A 97 25.40 -5.32 -16.63
N ASP A 98 24.80 -5.08 -17.81
CA ASP A 98 25.50 -4.67 -19.03
C ASP A 98 25.82 -3.16 -19.07
N ALA A 99 25.35 -2.40 -18.07
CA ALA A 99 25.69 -1.00 -17.88
C ALA A 99 27.06 -0.87 -17.21
N ARG A 100 28.14 -0.97 -17.99
CA ARG A 100 29.46 -0.43 -17.65
C ARG A 100 29.87 0.63 -18.67
#